data_AF-A0A8S2ML42-F1
#
_entry.id   AF-A0A8S2ML42-F1
#
_cell.length_a   1.000
_cell.length_b   1.000
_cell.length_c   1.000
_cell.angle_alpha   90.00
_cell.angle_beta   90.00
_cell.angle_gamma   90.00
#
_symmetry.space_group_name_H-M   'P 1'
#
loop_
_entity.id
_entity.type
_entity.pdbx_description
1 polymer ?
#
loop_
_entity_poly.entity_id
_entity_poly.type
_entity_poly.pdbx_seq_one_letter_code
_entity_poly.pdbx_strand_id
1 'polypeptide(L)'
;MDRRILCDSLIKWMKTFDLNRTINGVGDLSDGVLIGMCLKNIDSNHFNDVWLQKIRTDSGDNYRIKANNLKKILKNITDYYSEILGQSLVDFQMPDLNMIAETTDETELSRLLQLVLGCAVSCDRKQFYIEHIMLLEESVQHVLMNAIQELMVKEIRKNNEEYSELGDQLKHALEELNRVVEAKEEIEHRCRELDLQISTLQDDKVGLIQETSRLNERLQQYENAEDAESIPRSRYKTLQERIQSQQEEVFKLETSKYFSH
;
A
#
# COMPACT_ATOMS: atom_id res chain seq x y z
N MET A 1 33.38 8.35 11.25
CA MET A 1 34.53 8.54 10.35
C MET A 1 35.57 9.40 11.05
N ASP A 2 36.86 9.11 10.91
CA ASP A 2 37.94 9.99 11.40
C ASP A 2 37.92 11.29 10.59
N ARG A 3 37.74 12.42 11.27
CA ARG A 3 37.59 13.75 10.64
C ARG A 3 38.89 14.21 9.97
N ARG A 4 40.06 13.75 10.42
CA ARG A 4 41.34 14.06 9.75
C ARG A 4 41.45 13.36 8.40
N ILE A 5 41.13 12.06 8.37
CA ILE A 5 41.12 11.27 7.13
C ILE A 5 40.12 11.86 6.11
N LEU A 6 38.96 12.33 6.61
CA LEU A 6 37.99 13.04 5.78
C LEU A 6 38.58 14.33 5.20
N CYS A 7 39.21 15.17 6.03
CA CYS A 7 39.81 16.42 5.60
C CYS A 7 40.88 16.18 4.52
N ASP A 8 41.80 15.25 4.75
CA ASP A 8 42.84 14.90 3.78
C ASP A 8 42.27 14.40 2.45
N SER A 9 41.24 13.56 2.51
CA SER A 9 40.57 13.01 1.33
C SER A 9 39.84 14.10 0.53
N LEU A 10 39.16 15.02 1.21
CA LEU A 10 38.51 16.17 0.59
C LEU A 10 39.53 17.12 -0.03
N ILE A 11 40.67 17.36 0.63
CA ILE A 11 41.75 18.19 0.06
C ILE A 11 42.34 17.52 -1.18
N LYS A 12 42.59 16.20 -1.16
CA LYS A 12 43.03 15.45 -2.35
C LYS A 12 42.05 15.63 -3.51
N TRP A 13 40.74 15.55 -3.25
CA TRP A 13 39.72 15.81 -4.27
C TRP A 13 39.72 17.27 -4.73
N MET A 14 39.82 18.24 -3.83
CA MET A 14 39.87 19.66 -4.20
C MET A 14 41.07 20.00 -5.10
N LYS A 15 42.19 19.28 -4.97
CA LYS A 15 43.36 19.41 -5.85
C LYS A 15 43.10 18.99 -7.30
N THR A 16 42.02 18.27 -7.60
CA THR A 16 41.67 17.90 -8.98
C THR A 16 41.02 19.05 -9.74
N PHE A 17 40.64 20.13 -9.06
CA PHE A 17 40.14 21.33 -9.73
C PHE A 17 41.29 22.06 -10.43
N ASP A 18 41.09 22.39 -11.70
CA ASP A 18 42.02 23.22 -12.45
C ASP A 18 41.87 24.69 -12.01
N LEU A 19 42.56 25.01 -10.92
CA LEU A 19 42.65 26.36 -10.38
C LEU A 19 43.99 26.96 -10.78
N ASN A 20 44.01 28.28 -11.03
CA ASN A 20 45.25 29.05 -11.24
C ASN A 20 46.18 29.10 -9.99
N ARG A 21 45.84 28.35 -8.92
CA ARG A 21 46.58 28.22 -7.66
C ARG A 21 46.48 26.80 -7.13
N THR A 22 47.61 26.24 -6.71
CA THR A 22 47.68 24.89 -6.13
C THR A 22 47.26 24.89 -4.66
N ILE A 23 46.43 23.93 -4.28
CA ILE A 23 46.07 23.67 -2.87
C ILE A 23 47.12 22.73 -2.27
N ASN A 24 47.88 23.19 -1.27
CA ASN A 24 48.90 22.39 -0.61
C ASN A 24 48.38 21.76 0.68
N GLY A 25 47.56 22.49 1.44
CA GLY A 25 46.95 21.98 2.67
C GLY A 25 45.83 22.88 3.23
N VAL A 26 45.47 22.62 4.48
CA VAL A 26 44.34 23.28 5.19
C VAL A 26 44.48 24.80 5.28
N GLY A 27 45.71 25.31 5.41
CA GLY A 27 45.99 26.75 5.49
C GLY A 27 45.54 27.52 4.26
N ASP A 28 45.69 26.94 3.07
CA ASP A 28 45.32 27.56 1.78
C ASP A 28 43.81 27.68 1.59
N LEU A 29 43.02 26.93 2.38
CA LEU A 29 41.56 26.92 2.34
C LEU A 29 40.94 27.75 3.48
N SER A 30 41.73 28.08 4.51
CA SER A 30 41.26 28.76 5.74
C SER A 30 40.69 30.16 5.49
N ASP A 31 41.09 30.84 4.42
CA ASP A 31 40.60 32.18 4.06
C ASP A 31 39.38 32.16 3.13
N GLY A 32 38.99 30.97 2.66
CA GLY A 32 37.85 30.73 1.79
C GLY A 32 38.07 31.08 0.30
N VAL A 33 39.19 31.67 -0.10
CA VAL A 33 39.38 32.16 -1.48
C VAL A 33 39.35 31.00 -2.48
N LEU A 34 40.16 29.96 -2.22
CA LEU A 34 40.21 28.78 -3.10
C LEU A 34 38.90 27.97 -3.08
N ILE A 35 38.21 27.93 -1.92
CA ILE A 35 36.89 27.32 -1.82
C ILE A 35 35.89 28.05 -2.73
N GLY A 36 35.90 29.39 -2.72
CA GLY A 36 35.06 30.20 -3.59
C GLY A 36 35.35 29.95 -5.08
N MET A 37 36.62 29.77 -5.45
CA MET A 37 37.00 29.44 -6.83
C MET A 37 36.51 28.04 -7.25
N CYS A 38 36.60 27.04 -6.38
CA CYS A 38 36.02 25.71 -6.63
C CYS A 38 34.51 25.78 -6.83
N LEU A 39 33.79 26.51 -5.98
CA LEU A 39 32.33 26.70 -6.11
C LEU A 39 31.95 27.36 -7.45
N LYS A 40 32.69 28.40 -7.87
CA LYS A 40 32.52 28.98 -9.21
C LYS A 40 32.76 27.94 -10.32
N ASN A 41 33.74 27.07 -10.14
CA ASN A 41 34.01 26.01 -11.11
C ASN A 41 32.86 25.00 -11.17
N ILE A 42 32.25 24.65 -10.02
CA ILE A 42 31.07 23.76 -9.92
C ILE A 42 29.89 24.32 -10.71
N ASP A 43 29.48 25.54 -10.39
CA ASP A 43 28.34 26.18 -11.04
C ASP A 43 28.57 27.69 -11.14
N SER A 44 29.03 28.13 -12.32
CA SER A 44 29.32 29.53 -12.59
C SER A 44 28.07 30.40 -12.72
N ASN A 45 26.88 29.82 -12.88
CA ASN A 45 25.64 30.58 -12.96
C ASN A 45 25.24 31.08 -11.57
N HIS A 46 25.29 30.18 -10.58
CA HIS A 46 24.99 30.53 -9.19
C HIS A 46 26.18 31.16 -8.46
N PHE A 47 27.35 30.52 -8.49
CA PHE A 47 28.59 31.01 -7.90
C PHE A 47 29.36 31.92 -8.87
N ASN A 48 28.71 32.97 -9.34
CA ASN A 48 29.23 33.84 -10.40
C ASN A 48 30.35 34.79 -9.94
N ASP A 49 30.94 35.50 -10.90
CA ASP A 49 32.01 36.47 -10.68
C ASP A 49 31.63 37.60 -9.71
N VAL A 50 30.38 38.08 -9.77
CA VAL A 50 29.90 39.18 -8.92
C VAL A 50 29.88 38.74 -7.46
N TRP A 51 29.49 37.50 -7.19
CA TRP A 51 29.58 36.93 -5.85
C TRP A 51 31.03 36.70 -5.43
N LEU A 52 31.85 36.11 -6.29
CA LEU A 52 33.25 35.78 -5.96
C LEU A 52 34.07 37.03 -5.62
N GLN A 53 33.82 38.16 -6.29
CA GLN A 53 34.46 39.46 -5.97
C GLN A 53 34.18 39.97 -4.55
N LYS A 54 33.13 39.47 -3.87
CA LYS A 54 32.84 39.80 -2.47
C LYS A 54 33.74 39.06 -1.49
N ILE A 55 34.44 38.02 -1.94
CA ILE A 55 35.42 37.26 -1.16
C ILE A 55 36.76 38.00 -1.25
N ARG A 56 37.27 38.44 -0.10
CA ARG A 56 38.50 39.24 -0.03
C ARG A 56 39.73 38.35 -0.15
N THR A 57 40.68 38.75 -1.00
CA THR A 57 41.95 38.03 -1.22
C THR A 57 43.11 38.58 -0.40
N ASP A 58 42.91 39.72 0.27
CA ASP A 58 43.91 40.43 1.09
C ASP A 58 43.81 40.09 2.58
N SER A 59 43.39 38.85 2.88
CA SER A 59 43.13 38.35 4.24
C SER A 59 44.38 38.35 5.12
N GLY A 60 45.53 37.95 4.57
CA GLY A 60 46.72 37.62 5.35
C GLY A 60 46.38 36.73 6.55
N ASP A 61 46.89 37.08 7.73
CA ASP A 61 46.59 36.40 9.00
C ASP A 61 45.38 36.99 9.74
N ASN A 62 44.61 37.88 9.12
CA ASN A 62 43.46 38.51 9.77
C ASN A 62 42.25 37.56 9.78
N TYR A 63 42.11 36.81 10.88
CA TYR A 63 41.01 35.86 11.08
C TYR A 63 39.61 36.47 10.89
N ARG A 64 39.42 37.78 11.16
CA ARG A 64 38.10 38.43 10.96
C ARG A 64 37.73 38.52 9.49
N ILE A 65 38.71 38.75 8.61
CA ILE A 65 38.49 38.76 7.16
C ILE A 65 38.21 37.34 6.69
N LYS A 66 39.01 36.36 7.12
CA LYS A 66 38.80 34.93 6.84
C LYS A 66 37.40 34.47 7.24
N ALA A 67 36.99 34.72 8.48
CA ALA A 67 35.66 34.38 8.99
C ALA A 67 34.53 35.02 8.18
N ASN A 68 34.69 36.28 7.73
CA ASN A 68 33.69 36.96 6.90
C ASN A 68 33.60 36.35 5.50
N ASN A 69 34.73 35.96 4.90
CA ASN A 69 34.75 35.23 3.64
C ASN A 69 34.03 33.89 3.77
N LEU A 70 34.38 33.10 4.78
CA LEU A 70 33.74 31.82 5.06
C LEU A 70 32.24 31.94 5.31
N LYS A 71 31.77 33.01 5.98
CA LYS A 71 30.34 33.28 6.17
C LYS A 71 29.61 33.49 4.83
N LYS A 72 30.21 34.23 3.91
CA LYS A 72 29.65 34.44 2.56
C LYS A 72 29.61 33.14 1.75
N ILE A 73 30.61 32.29 1.93
CA ILE A 73 30.70 30.96 1.30
C ILE A 73 29.60 30.05 1.84
N LEU A 74 29.55 29.85 3.16
CA LEU A 74 28.56 28.99 3.77
C LEU A 74 27.14 29.47 3.44
N LYS A 75 26.89 30.79 3.46
CA LYS A 75 25.59 31.33 3.06
C LYS A 75 25.23 30.93 1.63
N ASN A 76 26.11 31.17 0.65
CA ASN A 76 25.80 30.89 -0.75
C ASN A 76 25.67 29.39 -1.02
N ILE A 77 26.44 28.56 -0.31
CA ILE A 77 26.26 27.09 -0.33
C ILE A 77 24.86 26.73 0.17
N THR A 78 24.45 27.23 1.34
CA THR A 78 23.11 26.93 1.89
C THR A 78 22.00 27.39 0.96
N ASP A 79 22.13 28.60 0.40
CA ASP A 79 21.20 29.14 -0.59
C ASP A 79 21.12 28.22 -1.83
N TYR A 80 22.27 27.72 -2.33
CA TYR A 80 22.33 26.74 -3.43
C TYR A 80 21.58 25.43 -3.10
N TYR A 81 21.81 24.86 -1.91
CA TYR A 81 21.10 23.65 -1.49
C TYR A 81 19.59 23.87 -1.45
N SER A 82 19.12 24.99 -0.89
CA SER A 82 17.68 25.24 -0.76
C SER A 82 17.00 25.65 -2.06
N GLU A 83 17.63 26.54 -2.85
CA GLU A 83 16.97 27.21 -3.99
C GLU A 83 17.20 26.48 -5.31
N ILE A 84 18.37 25.84 -5.48
CA ILE A 84 18.73 25.15 -6.72
C ILE A 84 18.55 23.65 -6.58
N LEU A 85 19.07 23.05 -5.50
CA LEU A 85 18.98 21.60 -5.32
C LEU A 85 17.65 21.15 -4.68
N GLY A 86 16.90 22.06 -4.05
CA GLY A 86 15.67 21.73 -3.33
C GLY A 86 15.90 20.80 -2.12
N GLN A 87 17.12 20.76 -1.60
CA GLN A 87 17.56 19.88 -0.51
C GLN A 87 17.66 20.63 0.82
N SER A 88 17.36 19.93 1.91
CA SER A 88 17.34 20.49 3.26
C SER A 88 18.50 19.96 4.10
N LEU A 89 19.33 20.86 4.63
CA LEU A 89 20.50 20.53 5.46
C LEU A 89 20.17 20.37 6.97
N VAL A 90 18.92 20.03 7.33
CA VAL A 90 18.44 20.08 8.73
C VAL A 90 19.22 19.18 9.70
N ASP A 91 19.68 18.01 9.24
CA ASP A 91 20.40 17.05 10.08
C ASP A 91 21.94 17.15 9.92
N PHE A 92 22.42 18.10 9.10
CA PHE A 92 23.84 18.31 8.90
C PHE A 92 24.40 19.23 9.99
N GLN A 93 25.47 18.80 10.64
CA GLN A 93 26.18 19.64 11.60
C GLN A 93 26.93 20.76 10.84
N MET A 94 26.48 22.00 10.99
CA MET A 94 27.09 23.15 10.33
C MET A 94 28.52 23.42 10.87
N PRO A 95 29.47 23.82 9.99
CA PRO A 95 30.84 24.10 10.39
C PRO A 95 30.96 25.36 11.27
N ASP A 96 31.80 25.32 12.30
CA ASP A 96 32.20 26.52 13.03
C ASP A 96 33.26 27.30 12.26
N LEU A 97 32.80 28.36 11.59
CA LEU A 97 33.64 29.19 10.73
C LEU A 97 34.70 29.99 11.49
N ASN A 98 34.52 30.26 12.79
CA ASN A 98 35.53 30.97 13.57
C ASN A 98 36.71 30.04 13.87
N MET A 99 36.46 28.77 14.17
CA MET A 99 37.51 27.76 14.36
C MET A 99 38.34 27.55 13.08
N ILE A 100 37.70 27.53 11.91
CA ILE A 100 38.43 27.49 10.62
C ILE A 100 39.30 28.73 10.45
N ALA A 101 38.75 29.92 10.73
CA ALA A 101 39.44 31.19 10.50
C ALA A 101 40.59 31.47 11.49
N GLU A 102 40.43 31.09 12.76
CA GLU A 102 41.35 31.39 13.85
C GLU A 102 42.42 30.31 14.03
N THR A 103 42.02 29.04 14.04
CA THR A 103 42.91 27.91 14.36
C THR A 103 43.18 27.00 13.17
N THR A 104 42.55 27.25 12.01
CA THR A 104 42.60 26.34 10.85
C THR A 104 42.17 24.93 11.25
N ASP A 105 41.08 24.84 12.02
CA ASP A 105 40.57 23.56 12.49
C ASP A 105 40.16 22.64 11.33
N GLU A 106 40.84 21.49 11.23
CA GLU A 106 40.65 20.54 10.14
C GLU A 106 39.27 19.87 10.18
N THR A 107 38.69 19.71 11.38
CA THR A 107 37.37 19.08 11.53
C THR A 107 36.29 20.01 11.01
N GLU A 108 36.31 21.27 11.40
CA GLU A 108 35.35 22.26 10.90
C GLU A 108 35.55 22.55 9.41
N LEU A 109 36.80 22.58 8.94
CA LEU A 109 37.09 22.73 7.52
C LEU A 109 36.55 21.52 6.72
N SER A 110 36.71 20.30 7.23
CA SER A 110 36.18 19.10 6.56
C SER A 110 34.67 19.15 6.39
N ARG A 111 33.92 19.69 7.35
CA ARG A 111 32.46 19.86 7.24
C ARG A 111 32.09 20.88 6.16
N LEU A 112 32.83 21.99 6.08
CA LEU A 112 32.60 22.97 5.02
C LEU A 112 32.91 22.38 3.64
N LEU A 113 34.02 21.65 3.50
CA LEU A 113 34.41 21.00 2.25
C LEU A 113 33.45 19.86 1.86
N GLN A 114 32.88 19.16 2.84
CA GLN A 114 31.84 18.16 2.61
C GLN A 114 30.60 18.80 1.97
N LEU A 115 30.16 19.98 2.43
CA LEU A 115 29.08 20.71 1.77
C LEU A 115 29.42 21.06 0.31
N VAL A 116 30.66 21.48 0.03
CA VAL A 116 31.14 21.77 -1.34
C VAL A 116 31.12 20.51 -2.21
N LEU A 117 31.55 19.37 -1.68
CA LEU A 117 31.46 18.08 -2.35
C LEU A 117 30.01 17.74 -2.72
N GLY A 118 29.07 17.94 -1.79
CA GLY A 118 27.66 17.72 -2.05
C GLY A 118 27.08 18.66 -3.12
N CYS A 119 27.56 19.92 -3.22
CA CYS A 119 27.21 20.79 -4.35
C CYS A 119 27.71 20.20 -5.67
N ALA A 120 28.96 19.71 -5.72
CA ALA A 120 29.58 19.17 -6.93
C ALA A 120 28.86 17.91 -7.44
N VAL A 121 28.47 16.98 -6.56
CA VAL A 121 27.79 15.73 -6.96
C VAL A 121 26.28 15.88 -7.20
N SER A 122 25.71 17.04 -6.87
CA SER A 122 24.29 17.34 -7.07
C SER A 122 24.01 18.39 -8.15
N CYS A 123 25.03 19.08 -8.66
CA CYS A 123 24.90 20.07 -9.73
C CYS A 123 24.55 19.44 -11.11
N ASP A 124 24.21 20.27 -12.09
CA ASP A 124 23.90 19.84 -13.46
C ASP A 124 25.04 19.05 -14.12
N ARG A 125 26.30 19.41 -13.80
CA ARG A 125 27.51 18.74 -14.30
C ARG A 125 28.04 17.67 -13.35
N LYS A 126 27.21 17.13 -12.46
CA LYS A 126 27.62 16.11 -11.47
C LYS A 126 28.40 14.94 -12.05
N GLN A 127 28.07 14.49 -13.26
CA GLN A 127 28.76 13.37 -13.91
C GLN A 127 30.26 13.62 -14.07
N PHE A 128 30.65 14.86 -14.43
CA PHE A 128 32.05 15.25 -14.53
C PHE A 128 32.78 15.11 -13.18
N TYR A 129 32.17 15.59 -12.10
CA TYR A 129 32.77 15.52 -10.75
C TYR A 129 32.81 14.10 -10.19
N ILE A 130 31.78 13.30 -10.45
CA ILE A 130 31.71 11.88 -10.04
C ILE A 130 32.82 11.09 -10.75
N GLU A 131 33.00 11.28 -12.06
CA GLU A 131 34.08 10.62 -12.82
C GLU A 131 35.46 10.98 -12.27
N HIS A 132 35.69 12.25 -11.90
CA HIS A 132 36.95 12.66 -11.28
C HIS A 132 37.17 12.03 -9.91
N ILE A 133 36.11 11.85 -9.11
CA ILE A 133 36.19 11.10 -7.86
C ILE A 133 36.63 9.64 -8.14
N MET A 134 36.08 9.00 -9.17
CA MET A 134 36.44 7.62 -9.53
C MET A 134 37.89 7.44 -10.02
N LEU A 135 38.59 8.53 -10.36
CA LEU A 135 40.01 8.50 -10.72
C LEU A 135 40.94 8.59 -9.50
N LEU A 136 40.41 8.87 -8.31
CA LEU A 136 41.19 8.93 -7.06
C LEU A 136 41.52 7.54 -6.52
N GLU A 137 42.39 7.46 -5.51
CA GLU A 137 42.66 6.22 -4.78
C GLU A 137 41.38 5.63 -4.15
N GLU A 138 41.23 4.30 -4.14
CA GLU A 138 40.03 3.62 -3.62
C GLU A 138 39.72 4.00 -2.15
N SER A 139 40.76 4.17 -1.33
CA SER A 139 40.62 4.62 0.06
C SER A 139 39.98 6.02 0.15
N VAL A 140 40.36 6.92 -0.75
CA VAL A 140 39.82 8.29 -0.84
C VAL A 140 38.39 8.24 -1.37
N GLN A 141 38.12 7.44 -2.41
CA GLN A 141 36.78 7.26 -2.96
C GLN A 141 35.79 6.81 -1.88
N HIS A 142 36.17 5.81 -1.08
CA HIS A 142 35.32 5.29 -0.01
C HIS A 142 35.03 6.35 1.06
N VAL A 143 36.02 7.17 1.41
CA VAL A 143 35.84 8.29 2.34
C VAL A 143 34.88 9.34 1.78
N LEU A 144 35.04 9.72 0.52
CA LEU A 144 34.16 10.71 -0.14
C LEU A 144 32.73 10.17 -0.31
N MET A 145 32.57 8.89 -0.64
CA MET A 145 31.27 8.23 -0.74
C MET A 145 30.50 8.28 0.59
N ASN A 146 31.17 7.93 1.70
CA ASN A 146 30.57 8.01 3.03
C ASN A 146 30.20 9.46 3.40
N ALA A 147 31.02 10.44 3.00
CA ALA A 147 30.72 11.86 3.22
C ALA A 147 29.49 12.34 2.42
N ILE A 148 29.33 11.86 1.19
CA ILE A 148 28.12 12.12 0.37
C ILE A 148 26.90 11.47 1.00
N GLN A 149 27.03 10.22 1.46
CA GLN A 149 25.93 9.52 2.12
C GLN A 149 25.47 10.22 3.41
N GLU A 150 26.40 10.76 4.21
CA GLU A 150 26.08 11.56 5.41
C GLU A 150 25.27 12.81 5.07
N LEU A 151 25.46 13.41 3.87
CA LEU A 151 24.65 14.54 3.40
C LEU A 151 23.26 14.11 2.90
N MET A 152 23.12 12.90 2.37
CA MET A 152 21.90 12.39 1.74
C MET A 152 20.97 11.60 2.69
N VAL A 153 21.30 11.50 4.00
CA VAL A 153 20.62 10.62 4.97
C VAL A 153 19.10 10.80 5.01
N LYS A 154 18.56 11.96 4.63
CA LYS A 154 17.11 12.20 4.64
C LYS A 154 16.36 11.60 3.45
N GLU A 155 16.93 11.52 2.25
CA GLU A 155 16.26 10.86 1.10
C GLU A 155 16.14 9.36 1.34
N ILE A 156 17.18 8.73 1.92
CA ILE A 156 17.18 7.29 2.20
C ILE A 156 16.24 6.96 3.37
N ARG A 157 16.22 7.77 4.44
CA ARG A 157 15.31 7.53 5.58
C ARG A 157 13.84 7.76 5.23
N LYS A 158 13.51 8.83 4.51
CA LYS A 158 12.14 9.06 4.00
C LYS A 158 11.68 7.92 3.11
N ASN A 159 12.52 7.51 2.16
CA ASN A 159 12.18 6.39 1.28
C ASN A 159 11.94 5.12 2.11
N ASN A 160 12.81 4.80 3.06
CA ASN A 160 12.65 3.58 3.88
C ASN A 160 11.41 3.62 4.80
N GLU A 161 11.06 4.78 5.36
CA GLU A 161 9.84 4.95 6.16
C GLU A 161 8.57 4.84 5.29
N GLU A 162 8.56 5.46 4.10
CA GLU A 162 7.45 5.34 3.13
C GLU A 162 7.31 3.91 2.60
N TYR A 163 8.41 3.20 2.32
CA TYR A 163 8.40 1.79 1.93
C TYR A 163 7.91 0.88 3.07
N SER A 164 8.27 1.19 4.32
CA SER A 164 7.80 0.44 5.49
C SER A 164 6.30 0.62 5.71
N GLU A 165 5.81 1.86 5.66
CA GLU A 165 4.39 2.17 5.84
C GLU A 165 3.53 1.53 4.72
N LEU A 166 4.00 1.60 3.47
CA LEU A 166 3.35 0.93 2.35
C LEU A 166 3.36 -0.60 2.51
N GLY A 167 4.43 -1.17 3.05
CA GLY A 167 4.53 -2.59 3.38
C GLY A 167 3.52 -3.03 4.44
N ASP A 168 3.33 -2.24 5.49
CA ASP A 168 2.35 -2.49 6.54
C ASP A 168 0.91 -2.37 6.03
N GLN A 169 0.62 -1.36 5.19
CA GLN A 169 -0.67 -1.20 4.53
C GLN A 169 -0.99 -2.38 3.60
N LEU A 170 -0.02 -2.84 2.81
CA LEU A 170 -0.19 -4.00 1.93
C LEU A 170 -0.47 -5.28 2.73
N LYS A 171 0.23 -5.48 3.84
CA LYS A 171 0.00 -6.62 4.74
C LYS A 171 -1.41 -6.59 5.33
N HIS A 172 -1.88 -5.43 5.81
CA HIS A 172 -3.24 -5.28 6.32
C HIS A 172 -4.29 -5.58 5.24
N ALA A 173 -4.10 -5.08 4.01
CA ALA A 173 -5.01 -5.33 2.91
C ALA A 173 -5.08 -6.81 2.52
N LEU A 174 -3.95 -7.54 2.55
CA LEU A 174 -3.91 -8.98 2.32
C LEU A 174 -4.63 -9.76 3.42
N GLU A 175 -4.47 -9.36 4.68
CA GLU A 175 -5.18 -9.97 5.81
C GLU A 175 -6.70 -9.75 5.72
N GLU A 176 -7.15 -8.55 5.33
CA GLU A 176 -8.58 -8.29 5.09
C GLU A 176 -9.12 -9.07 3.89
N LEU A 177 -8.36 -9.15 2.79
CA LEU A 177 -8.76 -9.92 1.61
C LEU A 177 -8.94 -11.40 1.97
N ASN A 178 -8.02 -11.99 2.72
CA ASN A 178 -8.15 -13.38 3.18
C ASN A 178 -9.40 -13.59 4.04
N ARG A 179 -9.70 -12.69 4.97
CA ARG A 179 -10.94 -12.78 5.78
C ARG A 179 -12.19 -12.72 4.92
N VAL A 180 -12.21 -11.87 3.90
CA VAL A 180 -13.33 -11.76 2.96
C VAL A 180 -13.47 -13.02 2.11
N VAL A 181 -12.36 -13.62 1.67
CA VAL A 181 -12.36 -14.89 0.93
C VAL A 181 -12.90 -16.02 1.80
N GLU A 182 -12.44 -16.15 3.04
CA GLU A 182 -12.93 -17.17 3.98
C GLU A 182 -14.44 -17.01 4.25
N ALA A 183 -14.91 -15.78 4.49
CA ALA A 183 -16.34 -15.52 4.69
C ALA A 183 -17.18 -15.83 3.44
N LYS A 184 -16.65 -15.54 2.25
CA LYS A 184 -17.30 -15.89 0.97
C LYS A 184 -17.41 -17.40 0.80
N GLU A 185 -16.37 -18.16 1.10
CA GLU A 185 -16.37 -19.62 1.03
C GLU A 185 -17.38 -20.24 2.00
N GLU A 186 -17.50 -19.70 3.21
CA GLU A 186 -18.48 -20.14 4.21
C GLU A 186 -19.93 -19.88 3.73
N ILE A 187 -20.20 -18.69 3.18
CA ILE A 187 -21.52 -18.36 2.62
C ILE A 187 -21.84 -19.28 1.44
N GLU A 188 -20.89 -19.49 0.52
CA GLU A 188 -21.07 -20.39 -0.62
C GLU A 188 -21.34 -21.84 -0.18
N HIS A 189 -20.65 -22.31 0.87
CA HIS A 189 -20.92 -23.62 1.44
C HIS A 189 -22.35 -23.72 1.95
N ARG A 190 -22.81 -22.71 2.70
CA ARG A 190 -24.15 -22.68 3.28
C ARG A 190 -25.24 -22.56 2.22
N CYS A 191 -25.00 -21.80 1.15
CA CYS A 191 -25.90 -21.77 -0.01
C CYS A 191 -26.05 -23.16 -0.63
N ARG A 192 -24.95 -23.88 -0.86
CA ARG A 192 -25.00 -25.25 -1.41
C ARG A 192 -25.76 -26.22 -0.50
N GLU A 193 -25.59 -26.12 0.81
CA GLU A 193 -26.35 -26.94 1.76
C GLU A 193 -27.86 -26.65 1.72
N LEU A 194 -28.23 -25.36 1.66
CA LEU A 194 -29.63 -24.96 1.56
C LEU A 194 -30.25 -25.41 0.23
N ASP A 195 -29.53 -25.32 -0.88
CA ASP A 195 -30.00 -25.80 -2.19
C ASP A 195 -30.27 -27.31 -2.16
N LEU A 196 -29.40 -28.09 -1.52
CA LEU A 196 -29.61 -29.53 -1.34
C LEU A 196 -30.84 -29.82 -0.48
N GLN A 197 -31.02 -29.10 0.64
CA GLN A 197 -32.21 -29.26 1.50
C GLN A 197 -33.50 -28.92 0.74
N ILE A 198 -33.50 -27.84 -0.04
CA ILE A 198 -34.64 -27.46 -0.86
C ILE A 198 -34.96 -28.56 -1.88
N SER A 199 -33.95 -29.14 -2.55
CA SER A 199 -34.14 -30.26 -3.48
C SER A 199 -34.80 -31.47 -2.79
N THR A 200 -34.29 -31.87 -1.61
CA THR A 200 -34.87 -33.00 -0.87
C THR A 200 -36.31 -32.74 -0.44
N LEU A 201 -36.61 -31.54 0.06
CA LEU A 201 -37.98 -31.18 0.46
C LEU A 201 -38.93 -31.09 -0.74
N GLN A 202 -38.44 -30.71 -1.92
CA GLN A 202 -39.22 -30.73 -3.15
C GLN A 202 -39.55 -32.16 -3.57
N ASP A 203 -38.59 -33.09 -3.50
CA ASP A 203 -38.82 -34.51 -3.80
C ASP A 203 -39.83 -35.13 -2.82
N ASP A 204 -39.67 -34.89 -1.52
CA ASP A 204 -40.61 -35.35 -0.48
C ASP A 204 -42.02 -34.78 -0.69
N LYS A 205 -42.11 -33.48 -1.02
CA LYS A 205 -43.40 -32.84 -1.34
C LYS A 205 -44.07 -33.52 -2.54
N VAL A 206 -43.31 -33.82 -3.59
CA VAL A 206 -43.84 -34.54 -4.77
C VAL A 206 -44.32 -35.94 -4.38
N GLY A 207 -43.54 -36.67 -3.57
CA GLY A 207 -43.93 -37.99 -3.07
C GLY A 207 -45.22 -37.96 -2.25
N LEU A 208 -45.33 -37.01 -1.31
CA LEU A 208 -46.54 -36.86 -0.48
C LEU A 208 -47.78 -36.47 -1.32
N ILE A 209 -47.62 -35.65 -2.36
CA ILE A 209 -48.71 -35.32 -3.29
C ILE A 209 -49.19 -36.59 -3.99
N GLN A 210 -48.27 -37.42 -4.50
CA GLN A 210 -48.62 -38.68 -5.17
C GLN A 210 -49.33 -39.65 -4.24
N GLU A 211 -48.87 -39.77 -2.99
CA GLU A 211 -49.50 -40.64 -2.00
C GLU A 211 -50.89 -40.13 -1.59
N THR A 212 -51.04 -38.82 -1.43
CA THR A 212 -52.34 -38.18 -1.15
C THR A 212 -53.33 -38.43 -2.31
N SER A 213 -52.90 -38.28 -3.56
CA SER A 213 -53.72 -38.62 -4.73
C SER A 213 -54.15 -40.08 -4.72
N ARG A 214 -53.23 -41.00 -4.45
CA ARG A 214 -53.51 -42.45 -4.38
C ARG A 214 -54.50 -42.80 -3.26
N LEU A 215 -54.36 -42.18 -2.09
CA LEU A 215 -55.28 -42.38 -0.97
C LEU A 215 -56.67 -41.81 -1.29
N ASN A 216 -56.75 -40.65 -1.93
CA ASN A 216 -58.02 -40.07 -2.39
C ASN A 216 -58.72 -40.94 -3.44
N GLU A 217 -57.99 -41.50 -4.40
CA GLU A 217 -58.55 -42.46 -5.37
C GLU A 217 -59.11 -43.71 -4.67
N ARG A 218 -58.41 -44.24 -3.66
CA ARG A 218 -58.90 -45.36 -2.86
C ARG A 218 -60.16 -44.99 -2.07
N LEU A 219 -60.19 -43.81 -1.45
CA LEU A 219 -61.37 -43.30 -0.74
C LEU A 219 -62.57 -43.19 -1.68
N GLN A 220 -62.40 -42.61 -2.86
CA GLN A 220 -63.46 -42.54 -3.88
C GLN A 220 -63.95 -43.93 -4.30
N GLN A 221 -63.07 -44.93 -4.39
CA GLN A 221 -63.50 -46.31 -4.68
C GLN A 221 -64.36 -46.90 -3.56
N TYR A 222 -64.04 -46.61 -2.29
CA TYR A 222 -64.88 -47.04 -1.15
C TYR A 222 -66.22 -46.32 -1.12
N GLU A 223 -66.25 -45.00 -1.34
CA GLU A 223 -67.50 -44.22 -1.42
C GLU A 223 -68.42 -44.75 -2.54
N ASN A 224 -67.86 -45.01 -3.73
CA ASN A 224 -68.59 -45.60 -4.84
C ASN A 224 -69.07 -47.05 -4.54
N ALA A 225 -68.35 -47.80 -3.69
CA ALA A 225 -68.73 -49.15 -3.29
C ALA A 225 -69.84 -49.16 -2.20
N GLU A 226 -69.84 -48.19 -1.27
CA GLU A 226 -70.96 -48.00 -0.33
C GLU A 226 -72.25 -47.62 -1.07
N ASP A 227 -72.16 -46.81 -2.13
CA ASP A 227 -73.29 -46.53 -3.02
C ASP A 227 -73.76 -47.78 -3.80
N ALA A 228 -72.86 -48.71 -4.13
CA ALA A 228 -73.22 -49.99 -4.72
C ALA A 228 -73.93 -50.94 -3.73
N GLU A 229 -73.59 -50.91 -2.44
CA GLU A 229 -74.31 -51.63 -1.37
C GLU A 229 -75.71 -51.03 -1.05
N SER A 230 -75.95 -49.78 -1.43
CA SER A 230 -77.29 -49.16 -1.40
C SER A 230 -78.24 -49.80 -2.43
N ILE A 231 -77.72 -50.36 -3.53
CA ILE A 231 -78.51 -50.97 -4.62
C ILE A 231 -79.25 -52.24 -4.16
N PRO A 232 -78.63 -53.20 -3.44
CA PRO A 232 -79.34 -54.32 -2.81
C PRO A 232 -80.42 -53.89 -1.80
N ARG A 233 -80.17 -52.88 -0.96
CA ARG A 233 -81.15 -52.36 0.01
C ARG A 233 -82.36 -51.73 -0.68
N SER A 234 -82.11 -50.94 -1.72
CA SER A 234 -83.13 -50.37 -2.61
C SER A 234 -84.01 -51.47 -3.23
N ARG A 235 -83.40 -52.50 -3.83
CA ARG A 235 -84.12 -53.64 -4.41
C ARG A 235 -84.92 -54.43 -3.38
N TYR A 236 -84.36 -54.64 -2.19
CA TYR A 236 -85.05 -55.32 -1.10
C TYR A 236 -86.31 -54.55 -0.68
N LYS A 237 -86.22 -53.22 -0.55
CA LYS A 237 -87.38 -52.36 -0.26
C LYS A 237 -88.46 -52.44 -1.34
N THR A 238 -88.08 -52.37 -2.63
CA THR A 238 -89.04 -52.51 -3.74
C THR A 238 -89.71 -53.89 -3.76
N LEU A 239 -88.96 -54.96 -3.47
CA LEU A 239 -89.52 -56.31 -3.37
C LEU A 239 -90.50 -56.42 -2.18
N GLN A 240 -90.18 -55.80 -1.05
CA GLN A 240 -91.03 -55.76 0.13
C GLN A 240 -92.35 -55.02 -0.14
N GLU A 241 -92.30 -53.87 -0.81
CA GLU A 241 -93.50 -53.13 -1.25
C GLU A 241 -94.36 -53.97 -2.20
N ARG A 242 -93.74 -54.73 -3.11
CA ARG A 242 -94.44 -55.61 -4.06
C ARG A 242 -95.12 -56.79 -3.38
N ILE A 243 -94.46 -57.41 -2.39
CA ILE A 243 -95.06 -58.46 -1.55
C ILE A 243 -96.26 -57.90 -0.79
N GLN A 244 -96.15 -56.70 -0.21
CA GLN A 244 -97.25 -56.08 0.53
C GLN A 244 -98.45 -55.78 -0.37
N SER A 245 -98.21 -55.24 -1.58
CA SER A 245 -99.27 -55.03 -2.57
C SER A 245 -99.96 -56.33 -2.99
N GLN A 246 -99.20 -57.42 -3.16
CA GLN A 246 -99.76 -58.73 -3.50
C GLN A 246 -100.56 -59.32 -2.32
N GLN A 247 -100.10 -59.14 -1.08
CA GLN A 247 -100.85 -59.54 0.11
C GLN A 247 -102.17 -58.77 0.24
N GLU A 248 -102.18 -57.47 -0.04
CA GLU A 248 -103.41 -56.67 -0.08
C GLU A 248 -104.36 -57.11 -1.19
N GLU A 249 -103.83 -57.46 -2.37
CA GLU A 249 -104.64 -57.97 -3.48
C GLU A 249 -105.23 -59.35 -3.17
N VAL A 250 -104.44 -60.26 -2.58
CA VAL A 250 -104.92 -61.55 -2.08
C VAL A 250 -105.97 -61.35 -1.00
N PHE A 251 -105.74 -60.45 -0.03
CA PHE A 251 -106.73 -60.13 1.00
C PHE A 251 -108.02 -59.56 0.42
N LYS A 252 -107.95 -58.68 -0.59
CA LYS A 252 -109.12 -58.17 -1.33
C LYS A 252 -109.84 -59.29 -2.09
N LEU A 253 -109.12 -60.21 -2.71
CA LEU A 253 -109.70 -61.36 -3.42
C LEU A 253 -110.34 -62.37 -2.47
N GLU A 254 -109.71 -62.64 -1.32
CA GLU A 254 -110.25 -63.49 -0.26
C GLU A 254 -111.52 -62.87 0.33
N THR A 255 -111.50 -61.59 0.70
CA THR A 255 -112.69 -60.88 1.18
C THR A 255 -113.79 -60.81 0.12
N SER A 256 -113.45 -60.58 -1.16
CA SER A 256 -114.43 -60.63 -2.27
C SER A 256 -115.04 -62.02 -2.46
N LYS A 257 -114.30 -63.09 -2.15
CA LYS A 257 -114.82 -64.47 -2.08
C LYS A 257 -115.76 -64.68 -0.89
N TYR A 258 -115.47 -64.08 0.26
CA TYR A 258 -116.33 -64.16 1.46
C TYR A 258 -117.64 -63.36 1.35
N PHE A 259 -117.71 -62.34 0.49
CA PHE A 259 -118.93 -61.56 0.24
C PHE A 259 -119.75 -62.01 -0.99
N SER A 260 -119.33 -63.07 -1.70
CA SER A 260 -120.02 -63.60 -2.88
C SER A 260 -120.79 -64.91 -2.63
N HIS A 261 -121.10 -65.26 -1.37
CA HIS A 261 -122.00 -66.36 -1.01
C HIS A 261 -123.05 -65.91 0.00
#